data_AF-A0A142CU93-F1
#
_entry.id   AF-A0A142CU93-F1
#
_cell.length_a   1.000
_cell.length_b   1.000
_cell.length_c   1.000
_cell.angle_alpha   90.00
_cell.angle_beta   90.00
_cell.angle_gamma   90.00
#
_symmetry.space_group_name_H-M   'P 1'
#
loop_
_entity.id
_entity.type
_entity.pdbx_description
1 polymer ?
#
loop_
_entity_poly.entity_id
_entity_poly.type
_entity_poly.pdbx_seq_one_letter_code
_entity_poly.pdbx_strand_id
1 'polypeptide(L)'
;MVWKKLATVFMVVMLLAITMGTGSVSAAESEGSVTVILVSDNTADSGIAKLLANVTGGVVVTTPWGVYEPNVTAEILSYAPDQVIIIGGPMAVVNQYVSDLESYNITVYRWGGMNRYETNLIALQMAKKLGLIKEENVTVIAPGNDTAAIEEAIKLALQNGGIVVYINKTVSIDKVNKTVSLKKIIVVHTPVTEKIAEGVMKKLVRANAPVTNVTVNVNVKIQRMERAIQLRINRILKIANLTNSSELVELANNLTLELQEVNKLIQEGNVTEAYKKLLWLQVRTQFALKKANFVMAKETGAGKVGVIVKLWKVKAELQILQRIGINVTEYNQTLVEIESYIKAGNYGEAMKLLNQLEKEIRSLYKENRVALRQYMRMHRGKGNHNGRWQNGGNQTSVGKP
;
A
#
# COMPACT_ATOMS: atom_id res chain seq x y z
N MET A 1 -21.62 -22.39 8.98
CA MET A 1 -21.04 -21.05 9.25
C MET A 1 -20.08 -20.56 8.15
N VAL A 2 -19.32 -21.46 7.48
CA VAL A 2 -18.40 -21.13 6.37
C VAL A 2 -19.14 -20.76 5.06
N TRP A 3 -20.34 -21.31 4.84
CA TRP A 3 -21.15 -21.03 3.64
C TRP A 3 -21.66 -19.58 3.56
N LYS A 4 -21.93 -18.94 4.71
CA LYS A 4 -22.36 -17.53 4.74
C LYS A 4 -21.24 -16.58 4.28
N LYS A 5 -19.96 -16.88 4.55
CA LYS A 5 -18.81 -16.09 4.09
C LYS A 5 -18.50 -16.28 2.60
N LEU A 6 -18.74 -17.48 2.07
CA LEU A 6 -18.60 -17.79 0.64
C LEU A 6 -19.70 -17.11 -0.21
N ALA A 7 -20.93 -17.04 0.30
CA ALA A 7 -22.02 -16.30 -0.34
C ALA A 7 -21.75 -14.79 -0.38
N THR A 8 -21.07 -14.21 0.63
CA THR A 8 -20.68 -12.79 0.62
C THR A 8 -19.54 -12.49 -0.37
N VAL A 9 -18.61 -13.43 -0.57
CA VAL A 9 -17.63 -13.35 -1.68
C VAL A 9 -18.31 -13.42 -3.04
N PHE A 10 -19.49 -14.04 -3.15
CA PHE A 10 -20.32 -13.98 -4.36
C PHE A 10 -20.97 -12.61 -4.57
N MET A 11 -21.21 -11.84 -3.51
CA MET A 11 -21.66 -10.44 -3.61
C MET A 11 -20.55 -9.50 -4.09
N VAL A 12 -19.28 -9.86 -3.86
CA VAL A 12 -18.09 -9.21 -4.48
C VAL A 12 -18.13 -9.35 -6.01
N VAL A 13 -18.76 -10.40 -6.53
CA VAL A 13 -18.85 -10.70 -7.98
C VAL A 13 -19.90 -9.83 -8.69
N MET A 14 -21.03 -9.53 -8.06
CA MET A 14 -22.13 -8.84 -8.74
C MET A 14 -21.87 -7.33 -8.94
N LEU A 15 -21.08 -6.70 -8.06
CA LEU A 15 -20.77 -5.27 -8.13
C LEU A 15 -19.53 -4.92 -8.95
N LEU A 16 -18.61 -5.89 -9.14
CA LEU A 16 -17.46 -5.72 -10.04
C LEU A 16 -17.82 -5.94 -11.52
N ALA A 17 -18.94 -6.61 -11.83
CA ALA A 17 -19.33 -7.00 -13.18
C ALA A 17 -20.27 -6.03 -13.92
N ILE A 18 -20.92 -5.06 -13.24
CA ILE A 18 -21.96 -4.21 -13.86
C ILE A 18 -21.40 -3.07 -14.73
N THR A 19 -20.09 -2.84 -14.80
CA THR A 19 -19.53 -1.78 -15.68
C THR A 19 -19.33 -2.19 -17.14
N MET A 20 -19.69 -3.41 -17.54
CA MET A 20 -19.59 -3.85 -18.94
C MET A 20 -20.94 -4.40 -19.45
N GLY A 21 -21.80 -3.49 -19.92
CA GLY A 21 -23.06 -3.85 -20.58
C GLY A 21 -23.77 -2.63 -21.14
N THR A 22 -23.81 -2.53 -22.47
CA THR A 22 -24.52 -1.49 -23.23
C THR A 22 -26.03 -1.54 -22.95
N GLY A 23 -26.61 -0.45 -22.47
CA GLY A 23 -28.05 -0.28 -22.35
C GLY A 23 -28.39 0.93 -21.49
N SER A 24 -29.09 1.90 -22.08
CA SER A 24 -29.64 3.06 -21.39
C SER A 24 -30.65 2.61 -20.33
N VAL A 25 -30.23 2.59 -19.08
CA VAL A 25 -31.10 2.46 -17.90
C VAL A 25 -31.09 3.78 -17.14
N SER A 26 -32.30 4.23 -16.84
CA SER A 26 -32.68 5.46 -16.14
C SER A 26 -31.77 5.82 -14.96
N ALA A 27 -31.59 7.13 -14.76
CA ALA A 27 -30.69 7.77 -13.80
C ALA A 27 -31.14 7.65 -12.31
N ALA A 28 -31.72 6.53 -11.92
CA ALA A 28 -31.96 6.17 -10.53
C ALA A 28 -31.57 4.70 -10.37
N GLU A 29 -30.73 4.40 -9.38
CA GLU A 29 -30.25 3.04 -9.03
C GLU A 29 -29.08 2.47 -9.86
N SER A 30 -27.92 3.13 -9.77
CA SER A 30 -26.68 2.39 -9.56
C SER A 30 -25.96 2.95 -8.32
N GLU A 31 -26.33 2.41 -7.16
CA GLU A 31 -25.56 2.53 -5.93
C GLU A 31 -24.24 1.77 -6.09
N GLY A 32 -23.29 2.34 -6.83
CA GLY A 32 -21.98 1.73 -7.02
C GLY A 32 -21.22 1.65 -5.69
N SER A 33 -21.14 0.46 -5.09
CA SER A 33 -20.31 0.22 -3.90
C SER A 33 -18.86 0.55 -4.22
N VAL A 34 -18.23 1.35 -3.37
CA VAL A 34 -16.82 1.73 -3.52
C VAL A 34 -15.96 0.64 -2.90
N THR A 35 -15.17 -0.06 -3.71
CA THR A 35 -14.14 -0.99 -3.22
C THR A 35 -12.84 -0.24 -3.00
N VAL A 36 -12.34 -0.27 -1.77
CA VAL A 36 -11.02 0.24 -1.41
C VAL A 36 -10.07 -0.96 -1.23
N ILE A 37 -8.88 -0.86 -1.80
CA ILE A 37 -7.78 -1.80 -1.63
C ILE A 37 -6.76 -1.14 -0.69
N LEU A 38 -6.66 -1.63 0.54
CA LEU A 38 -5.62 -1.21 1.49
C LEU A 38 -4.38 -2.07 1.31
N VAL A 39 -3.22 -1.44 1.16
CA VAL A 39 -1.96 -2.14 0.94
C VAL A 39 -0.81 -1.42 1.62
N SER A 40 0.27 -2.14 1.94
CA SER A 40 1.48 -1.47 2.42
C SER A 40 2.25 -0.74 1.31
N ASP A 41 3.13 0.19 1.68
CA ASP A 41 4.09 0.87 0.80
C ASP A 41 5.21 -0.06 0.30
N ASN A 42 5.12 -1.37 0.60
CA ASN A 42 5.96 -2.39 -0.01
C ASN A 42 5.64 -2.51 -1.51
N THR A 43 6.68 -2.39 -2.34
CA THR A 43 6.55 -2.37 -3.80
C THR A 43 5.86 -3.61 -4.37
N ALA A 44 6.09 -4.79 -3.79
CA ALA A 44 5.50 -6.04 -4.29
C ALA A 44 3.98 -6.06 -4.07
N ASP A 45 3.54 -5.92 -2.82
CA ASP A 45 2.12 -5.94 -2.49
C ASP A 45 1.38 -4.75 -3.14
N SER A 46 1.97 -3.54 -3.11
CA SER A 46 1.42 -2.34 -3.74
C SER A 46 1.28 -2.49 -5.26
N GLY A 47 2.21 -3.20 -5.91
CA GLY A 47 2.13 -3.51 -7.34
C GLY A 47 0.90 -4.33 -7.71
N ILE A 48 0.63 -5.37 -6.92
CA ILE A 48 -0.57 -6.20 -7.09
C ILE A 48 -1.84 -5.36 -6.89
N ALA A 49 -1.89 -4.54 -5.84
CA ALA A 49 -3.02 -3.67 -5.56
C ALA A 49 -3.32 -2.73 -6.74
N LYS A 50 -2.28 -2.15 -7.36
CA LYS A 50 -2.41 -1.27 -8.54
C LYS A 50 -2.93 -2.01 -9.76
N LEU A 51 -2.45 -3.22 -10.02
CA LEU A 51 -2.94 -4.04 -11.14
C LEU A 51 -4.42 -4.38 -10.96
N LEU A 52 -4.82 -4.79 -9.75
CA LEU A 52 -6.22 -5.08 -9.43
C LEU A 52 -7.10 -3.83 -9.55
N ALA A 53 -6.64 -2.68 -9.03
CA ALA A 53 -7.36 -1.42 -9.16
C ALA A 53 -7.53 -0.99 -10.62
N ASN A 54 -6.54 -1.23 -11.49
CA ASN A 54 -6.65 -0.93 -12.91
C ASN A 54 -7.74 -1.76 -13.61
N VAL A 55 -7.96 -3.01 -13.17
CA VAL A 55 -9.00 -3.89 -13.73
C VAL A 55 -10.38 -3.62 -13.11
N THR A 56 -10.43 -3.24 -11.83
CA THR A 56 -11.68 -3.14 -11.05
C THR A 56 -12.22 -1.73 -10.89
N GLY A 57 -11.43 -0.70 -11.17
CA GLY A 57 -11.73 0.70 -10.80
C GLY A 57 -11.65 0.98 -9.29
N GLY A 58 -11.09 0.04 -8.51
CA GLY A 58 -10.91 0.17 -7.06
C GLY A 58 -9.96 1.31 -6.67
N VAL A 59 -10.14 1.84 -5.47
CA VAL A 59 -9.23 2.87 -4.91
C VAL A 59 -8.10 2.19 -4.15
N VAL A 60 -6.85 2.46 -4.51
CA VAL A 60 -5.70 1.98 -3.72
C VAL A 60 -5.37 3.01 -2.64
N VAL A 61 -5.46 2.61 -1.38
CA VAL A 61 -4.95 3.37 -0.23
C VAL A 61 -3.71 2.67 0.31
N THR A 62 -2.64 3.44 0.54
CA THR A 62 -1.34 2.89 0.95
C THR A 62 -1.02 3.25 2.40
N THR A 63 -0.59 2.27 3.20
CA THR A 63 -0.05 2.45 4.56
C THR A 63 1.46 2.17 4.59
N PRO A 64 2.25 2.76 5.50
CA PRO A 64 3.60 2.26 5.74
C PRO A 64 3.59 0.79 6.19
N TRP A 65 4.58 0.02 5.72
CA TRP A 65 4.72 -1.39 6.03
C TRP A 65 4.85 -1.66 7.53
N GLY A 66 3.97 -2.52 8.06
CA GLY A 66 4.02 -3.01 9.43
C GLY A 66 3.68 -1.97 10.50
N VAL A 67 3.09 -0.84 10.10
CA VAL A 67 2.77 0.28 10.99
C VAL A 67 1.30 0.66 10.83
N TYR A 68 0.66 0.99 11.96
CA TYR A 68 -0.66 1.59 11.97
C TYR A 68 -0.54 3.12 11.90
N GLU A 69 -1.26 3.74 10.97
CA GLU A 69 -1.39 5.18 10.84
C GLU A 69 -2.87 5.58 10.85
N PRO A 70 -3.33 6.35 11.84
CA PRO A 70 -4.72 6.76 11.91
C PRO A 70 -5.23 7.53 10.68
N ASN A 71 -4.37 8.35 10.07
CA ASN A 71 -4.70 9.11 8.86
C ASN A 71 -5.06 8.20 7.67
N VAL A 72 -4.55 6.97 7.64
CA VAL A 72 -4.88 6.01 6.59
C VAL A 72 -6.29 5.46 6.79
N THR A 73 -6.70 5.14 8.02
CA THR A 73 -8.12 4.77 8.27
C THR A 73 -9.03 5.93 7.87
N ALA A 74 -8.69 7.14 8.30
CA ALA A 74 -9.42 8.34 7.93
C ALA A 74 -9.54 8.45 6.38
N GLU A 75 -8.44 8.34 5.65
CA GLU A 75 -8.48 8.34 4.17
C GLU A 75 -9.42 7.26 3.60
N ILE A 76 -9.40 6.03 4.13
CA ILE A 76 -10.32 4.96 3.71
C ILE A 76 -11.78 5.35 3.99
N LEU A 77 -12.07 5.87 5.18
CA LEU A 77 -13.40 6.33 5.57
C LEU A 77 -13.91 7.43 4.65
N SER A 78 -13.01 8.29 4.14
CA SER A 78 -13.38 9.35 3.19
C SER A 78 -14.02 8.82 1.90
N TYR A 79 -13.83 7.54 1.55
CA TYR A 79 -14.47 6.90 0.40
C TYR A 79 -15.82 6.22 0.73
N ALA A 80 -16.25 6.19 1.99
CA ALA A 80 -17.42 5.44 2.48
C ALA A 80 -17.58 4.01 1.91
N PRO A 81 -16.52 3.18 1.94
CA PRO A 81 -16.55 1.85 1.34
C PRO A 81 -17.43 0.89 2.15
N ASP A 82 -18.17 0.02 1.48
CA ASP A 82 -18.84 -1.14 2.09
C ASP A 82 -17.84 -2.21 2.53
N GLN A 83 -16.75 -2.30 1.77
CA GLN A 83 -15.74 -3.31 1.97
C GLN A 83 -14.34 -2.79 1.65
N VAL A 84 -13.37 -3.34 2.35
CA VAL A 84 -11.94 -3.09 2.13
C VAL A 84 -11.24 -4.41 1.87
N ILE A 85 -10.47 -4.48 0.80
CA ILE A 85 -9.57 -5.61 0.51
C ILE A 85 -8.17 -5.22 0.95
N ILE A 86 -7.64 -5.92 1.93
CA ILE A 86 -6.25 -5.80 2.34
C ILE A 86 -5.39 -6.73 1.48
N ILE A 87 -4.44 -6.17 0.73
CA ILE A 87 -3.38 -6.93 0.07
C ILE A 87 -2.17 -6.96 1.01
N GLY A 88 -1.77 -8.15 1.45
CA GLY A 88 -0.64 -8.35 2.35
C GLY A 88 -1.00 -8.95 3.71
N GLY A 89 -0.04 -9.68 4.28
CA GLY A 89 -0.17 -10.30 5.59
C GLY A 89 -0.18 -9.30 6.76
N PRO A 90 -0.44 -9.75 8.00
CA PRO A 90 -0.50 -8.90 9.19
C PRO A 90 0.83 -8.22 9.53
N MET A 91 1.95 -8.74 9.02
CA MET A 91 3.25 -8.07 9.15
C MET A 91 3.39 -6.83 8.26
N ALA A 92 2.67 -6.78 7.14
CA ALA A 92 2.72 -5.68 6.17
C ALA A 92 1.61 -4.66 6.41
N VAL A 93 0.39 -5.14 6.67
CA VAL A 93 -0.77 -4.32 7.02
C VAL A 93 -1.33 -4.85 8.34
N VAL A 94 -1.05 -4.13 9.42
CA VAL A 94 -1.30 -4.59 10.79
C VAL A 94 -2.79 -4.77 11.10
N ASN A 95 -3.12 -5.65 12.04
CA ASN A 95 -4.51 -6.01 12.36
C ASN A 95 -5.32 -4.87 12.97
N GLN A 96 -4.65 -3.83 13.50
CA GLN A 96 -5.30 -2.63 14.00
C GLN A 96 -6.18 -1.96 12.93
N TYR A 97 -5.78 -1.99 11.65
CA TYR A 97 -6.63 -1.50 10.56
C TYR A 97 -7.92 -2.31 10.41
N VAL A 98 -7.86 -3.64 10.60
CA VAL A 98 -9.04 -4.50 10.51
C VAL A 98 -10.02 -4.13 11.61
N SER A 99 -9.56 -4.11 12.88
CA SER A 99 -10.40 -3.76 14.02
C SER A 99 -10.97 -2.35 13.91
N ASP A 100 -10.18 -1.40 13.40
CA ASP A 100 -10.63 -0.02 13.25
C ASP A 100 -11.71 0.11 12.17
N LEU A 101 -11.51 -0.47 10.99
CA LEU A 101 -12.49 -0.42 9.89
C LEU A 101 -13.78 -1.19 10.24
N GLU A 102 -13.67 -2.35 10.88
CA GLU A 102 -14.83 -3.13 11.34
C GLU A 102 -15.65 -2.36 12.38
N SER A 103 -15.02 -1.50 13.18
CA SER A 103 -15.71 -0.64 14.14
C SER A 103 -16.66 0.37 13.46
N TYR A 104 -16.44 0.66 12.18
CA TYR A 104 -17.29 1.46 11.31
C TYR A 104 -18.28 0.63 10.48
N ASN A 105 -18.47 -0.65 10.83
CA ASN A 105 -19.28 -1.62 10.08
C ASN A 105 -18.80 -1.84 8.64
N ILE A 106 -17.49 -1.69 8.38
CA ILE A 106 -16.89 -1.97 7.07
C ILE A 106 -16.41 -3.42 7.05
N THR A 107 -16.79 -4.17 6.01
CA THR A 107 -16.34 -5.57 5.87
C THR A 107 -14.90 -5.60 5.37
N VAL A 108 -14.01 -6.31 6.06
CA VAL A 108 -12.59 -6.40 5.67
C VAL A 108 -12.24 -7.80 5.19
N TYR A 109 -11.69 -7.89 3.98
CA TYR A 109 -11.11 -9.11 3.43
C TYR A 109 -9.58 -8.99 3.41
N ARG A 110 -8.86 -10.08 3.65
CA ARG A 110 -7.40 -10.09 3.56
C ARG A 110 -6.92 -11.12 2.56
N TRP A 111 -6.20 -10.65 1.54
CA TRP A 111 -5.50 -11.45 0.55
C TRP A 111 -4.00 -11.31 0.80
N GLY A 112 -3.46 -12.15 1.70
CA GLY A 112 -2.07 -12.05 2.12
C GLY A 112 -1.53 -13.35 2.71
N GLY A 113 -0.26 -13.63 2.42
CA GLY A 113 0.47 -14.79 2.95
C GLY A 113 1.57 -14.39 3.95
N MET A 114 2.45 -15.33 4.28
CA MET A 114 3.58 -15.10 5.19
C MET A 114 4.67 -14.22 4.57
N ASN A 115 4.77 -14.23 3.24
CA ASN A 115 5.76 -13.48 2.47
C ASN A 115 5.14 -12.98 1.15
N ARG A 116 5.87 -12.11 0.46
CA ARG A 116 5.43 -11.48 -0.80
C ARG A 116 5.12 -12.47 -1.93
N TYR A 117 5.75 -13.64 -1.94
CA TYR A 117 5.51 -14.67 -2.96
C TYR A 117 4.17 -15.37 -2.71
N GLU A 118 3.88 -15.70 -1.46
CA GLU A 118 2.58 -16.25 -1.07
C GLU A 118 1.45 -15.22 -1.23
N THR A 119 1.65 -13.98 -0.80
CA THR A 119 0.68 -12.89 -1.02
C THR A 119 0.35 -12.75 -2.50
N ASN A 120 1.37 -12.75 -3.37
CA ASN A 120 1.19 -12.68 -4.81
C ASN A 120 0.36 -13.84 -5.36
N LEU A 121 0.69 -15.08 -5.00
CA LEU A 121 -0.10 -16.23 -5.45
C LEU A 121 -1.54 -16.21 -4.90
N ILE A 122 -1.74 -15.86 -3.63
CA ILE A 122 -3.09 -15.76 -3.04
C ILE A 122 -3.91 -14.69 -3.76
N ALA A 123 -3.34 -13.51 -3.99
CA ALA A 123 -4.04 -12.43 -4.69
C ALA A 123 -4.39 -12.81 -6.13
N LEU A 124 -3.47 -13.46 -6.86
CA LEU A 124 -3.74 -13.97 -8.21
C LEU A 124 -4.81 -15.07 -8.22
N GLN A 125 -4.80 -15.98 -7.24
CA GLN A 125 -5.83 -17.01 -7.11
C GLN A 125 -7.21 -16.40 -6.86
N MET A 126 -7.30 -15.39 -5.99
CA MET A 126 -8.55 -14.67 -5.74
C MET A 126 -9.00 -13.91 -6.98
N ALA A 127 -8.09 -13.20 -7.64
CA ALA A 127 -8.38 -12.50 -8.89
C ALA A 127 -8.91 -13.45 -9.98
N LYS A 128 -8.33 -14.65 -10.11
CA LYS A 128 -8.78 -15.69 -11.04
C LYS A 128 -10.18 -16.19 -10.68
N LYS A 129 -10.43 -16.49 -9.40
CA LYS A 129 -11.76 -16.93 -8.92
C LYS A 129 -12.84 -15.89 -9.17
N LEU A 130 -12.46 -14.61 -9.18
CA LEU A 130 -13.35 -13.48 -9.47
C LEU A 130 -13.44 -13.14 -10.97
N GLY A 131 -12.76 -13.88 -11.85
CA GLY A 131 -12.76 -13.61 -13.29
C GLY A 131 -12.00 -12.34 -13.70
N LEU A 132 -11.21 -11.75 -12.81
CA LEU A 132 -10.44 -10.51 -13.06
C LEU A 132 -9.17 -10.76 -13.88
N ILE A 133 -8.72 -12.01 -13.95
CA ILE A 133 -7.57 -12.43 -14.77
C ILE A 133 -8.00 -13.63 -15.62
N LYS A 134 -7.58 -13.62 -16.88
CA LYS A 134 -7.91 -14.64 -17.89
C LYS A 134 -6.67 -15.47 -18.24
N GLU A 135 -6.88 -16.59 -18.94
CA GLU A 135 -5.79 -17.51 -19.28
C GLU A 135 -4.87 -16.97 -20.39
N GLU A 136 -5.30 -15.94 -21.13
CA GLU A 136 -4.54 -15.28 -22.17
C GLU A 136 -3.69 -14.10 -21.68
N ASN A 137 -3.82 -13.69 -20.41
CA ASN A 137 -3.06 -12.59 -19.84
C ASN A 137 -1.55 -12.85 -19.97
N VAL A 138 -0.80 -11.82 -20.34
CA VAL A 138 0.67 -11.87 -20.31
C VAL A 138 1.13 -12.04 -18.87
N THR A 139 1.98 -13.03 -18.62
CA THR A 139 2.59 -13.24 -17.30
C THR A 139 3.96 -12.61 -17.25
N VAL A 140 4.08 -11.53 -16.47
CA VAL A 140 5.36 -10.86 -16.24
C VAL A 140 5.96 -11.39 -14.93
N ILE A 141 7.14 -11.98 -15.01
CA ILE A 141 7.81 -12.63 -13.88
C ILE A 141 8.95 -11.73 -13.42
N ALA A 142 9.02 -11.45 -12.11
CA ALA A 142 10.12 -10.69 -11.52
C ALA A 142 10.61 -11.29 -10.19
N PRO A 143 11.92 -11.18 -9.88
CA PRO A 143 12.45 -11.44 -8.56
C PRO A 143 11.74 -10.58 -7.51
N GLY A 144 11.01 -11.23 -6.60
CA GLY A 144 10.13 -10.51 -5.68
C GLY A 144 10.91 -9.64 -4.68
N ASN A 145 12.21 -9.83 -4.49
CA ASN A 145 13.06 -9.03 -3.60
C ASN A 145 13.76 -7.85 -4.29
N ASP A 146 13.46 -7.59 -5.56
CA ASP A 146 14.14 -6.59 -6.38
C ASP A 146 13.16 -5.47 -6.78
N THR A 147 13.27 -4.32 -6.10
CA THR A 147 12.34 -3.20 -6.26
C THR A 147 12.28 -2.70 -7.71
N ALA A 148 13.42 -2.53 -8.39
CA ALA A 148 13.44 -2.05 -9.78
C ALA A 148 12.86 -3.09 -10.76
N ALA A 149 13.18 -4.37 -10.59
CA ALA A 149 12.57 -5.43 -11.41
C ALA A 149 11.05 -5.49 -11.21
N ILE A 150 10.57 -5.36 -9.97
CA ILE A 150 9.13 -5.32 -9.68
C ILE A 150 8.46 -4.12 -10.34
N GLU A 151 9.04 -2.92 -10.23
CA GLU A 151 8.47 -1.72 -10.83
C GLU A 151 8.35 -1.84 -12.36
N GLU A 152 9.39 -2.34 -13.03
CA GLU A 152 9.35 -2.54 -14.48
C GLU A 152 8.36 -3.65 -14.85
N ALA A 153 8.27 -4.72 -14.05
CA ALA A 153 7.29 -5.78 -14.28
C ALA A 153 5.85 -5.29 -14.17
N ILE A 154 5.54 -4.44 -13.19
CA ILE A 154 4.21 -3.82 -13.05
C ILE A 154 3.90 -2.96 -14.28
N LYS A 155 4.86 -2.15 -14.73
CA LYS A 155 4.70 -1.30 -15.92
C LYS A 155 4.41 -2.15 -17.16
N LEU A 156 5.20 -3.20 -17.41
CA LEU A 156 4.99 -4.11 -18.54
C LEU A 156 3.67 -4.86 -18.44
N ALA A 157 3.26 -5.29 -17.25
CA ALA A 157 1.97 -5.91 -17.04
C ALA A 157 0.81 -4.96 -17.37
N LEU A 158 0.86 -3.71 -16.88
CA LEU A 158 -0.17 -2.70 -17.22
C LEU A 158 -0.24 -2.43 -18.73
N GLN A 159 0.91 -2.31 -19.41
CA GLN A 159 0.99 -2.06 -20.85
C GLN A 159 0.44 -3.22 -21.71
N ASN A 160 0.56 -4.46 -21.23
CA ASN A 160 0.19 -5.65 -21.98
C ASN A 160 -1.13 -6.30 -21.49
N GLY A 161 -1.89 -5.64 -20.61
CA GLY A 161 -3.06 -6.24 -19.96
C GLY A 161 -2.71 -7.53 -19.19
N GLY A 162 -1.49 -7.60 -18.68
CA GLY A 162 -0.90 -8.74 -18.02
C GLY A 162 -1.05 -8.74 -16.50
N ILE A 163 -0.43 -9.75 -15.90
CA ILE A 163 -0.32 -9.95 -14.46
C ILE A 163 1.16 -10.03 -14.07
N VAL A 164 1.46 -9.84 -12.79
CA VAL A 164 2.83 -10.00 -12.28
C VAL A 164 2.91 -11.19 -11.34
N VAL A 165 3.89 -12.05 -11.56
CA VAL A 165 4.25 -13.16 -10.68
C VAL A 165 5.61 -12.89 -10.03
N TYR A 166 5.66 -12.95 -8.70
CA TYR A 166 6.91 -12.81 -7.96
C TYR A 166 7.56 -14.17 -7.72
N ILE A 167 8.85 -14.24 -8.01
CA ILE A 167 9.66 -15.46 -7.88
C ILE A 167 10.88 -15.24 -6.99
N ASN A 168 11.40 -16.34 -6.47
CA ASN A 168 12.74 -16.46 -5.91
C ASN A 168 13.29 -17.85 -6.26
N LYS A 169 14.38 -18.26 -5.60
CA LYS A 169 14.97 -19.59 -5.81
C LYS A 169 14.05 -20.76 -5.37
N THR A 170 13.07 -20.52 -4.49
CA THR A 170 12.25 -21.56 -3.85
C THR A 170 10.83 -21.67 -4.41
N VAL A 171 10.32 -20.67 -5.14
CA VAL A 171 8.99 -20.72 -5.77
C VAL A 171 8.95 -21.81 -6.85
N SER A 172 7.96 -22.70 -6.76
CA SER A 172 7.69 -23.75 -7.74
C SER A 172 6.97 -23.19 -8.97
N ILE A 173 7.55 -23.39 -10.15
CA ILE A 173 6.97 -22.98 -11.43
C ILE A 173 5.69 -23.78 -11.73
N ASP A 174 5.60 -25.04 -11.31
CA ASP A 174 4.38 -25.84 -11.49
C ASP A 174 3.21 -25.26 -10.70
N LYS A 175 3.47 -24.78 -9.47
CA LYS A 175 2.45 -24.10 -8.65
C LYS A 175 2.02 -22.78 -9.32
N VAL A 176 2.95 -22.05 -9.91
CA VAL A 176 2.65 -20.84 -10.68
C VAL A 176 1.77 -21.19 -11.89
N ASN A 177 2.14 -22.18 -12.70
CA ASN A 177 1.40 -22.56 -13.90
C ASN A 177 -0.04 -23.04 -13.62
N LYS A 178 -0.24 -23.75 -12.50
CA LYS A 178 -1.59 -24.11 -12.04
C LYS A 178 -2.42 -22.90 -11.62
N THR A 179 -1.76 -21.84 -11.15
CA THR A 179 -2.41 -20.62 -10.69
C THR A 179 -2.75 -19.69 -11.86
N VAL A 180 -1.78 -19.46 -12.75
CA VAL A 180 -1.87 -18.58 -13.90
C VAL A 180 -1.24 -19.27 -15.11
N SER A 181 -1.99 -19.46 -16.20
CA SER A 181 -1.50 -20.20 -17.36
C SER A 181 -0.30 -19.48 -17.98
N LEU A 182 0.82 -20.19 -18.09
CA LEU A 182 2.08 -19.65 -18.58
C LEU A 182 2.20 -19.77 -20.11
N LYS A 183 1.41 -18.97 -20.85
CA LYS A 183 1.41 -18.97 -22.33
C LYS A 183 2.28 -17.88 -22.97
N LYS A 184 2.24 -16.66 -22.43
CA LYS A 184 3.01 -15.50 -22.90
C LYS A 184 3.80 -14.94 -21.73
N ILE A 185 5.12 -15.07 -21.76
CA ILE A 185 5.95 -14.80 -20.57
C ILE A 185 6.99 -13.73 -20.86
N ILE A 186 7.07 -12.76 -19.96
CA ILE A 186 8.17 -11.79 -19.90
C ILE A 186 8.89 -11.99 -18.58
N VAL A 187 10.20 -12.21 -18.60
CA VAL A 187 11.03 -12.30 -17.39
C VAL A 187 11.81 -11.00 -17.25
N VAL A 188 11.66 -10.34 -16.11
CA VAL A 188 12.28 -9.06 -15.80
C VAL A 188 13.29 -9.25 -14.68
N HIS A 189 14.50 -8.71 -14.84
CA HIS A 189 15.53 -8.77 -13.80
C HIS A 189 16.46 -7.55 -13.81
N THR A 190 17.27 -7.42 -12.77
CA THR A 190 18.40 -6.49 -12.74
C THR A 190 19.72 -7.26 -12.83
N PRO A 191 20.87 -6.58 -12.98
CA PRO A 191 22.17 -7.24 -12.85
C PRO A 191 22.36 -7.98 -11.50
N VAL A 192 21.71 -7.54 -10.42
CA VAL A 192 21.80 -8.18 -9.10
C VAL A 192 21.06 -9.51 -9.04
N THR A 193 19.99 -9.67 -9.83
CA THR A 193 19.09 -10.83 -9.79
C THR A 193 19.12 -11.70 -11.04
N GLU A 194 20.06 -11.46 -11.95
CA GLU A 194 20.26 -12.20 -13.20
C GLU A 194 20.30 -13.72 -13.02
N LYS A 195 21.11 -14.22 -12.07
CA LYS A 195 21.19 -15.67 -11.79
C LYS A 195 19.86 -16.29 -11.36
N ILE A 196 18.98 -15.52 -10.71
CA ILE A 196 17.63 -15.99 -10.35
C ILE A 196 16.78 -16.09 -11.62
N ALA A 197 16.84 -15.08 -12.49
CA ALA A 197 16.13 -15.06 -13.76
C ALA A 197 16.56 -16.20 -14.68
N GLU A 198 17.86 -16.43 -14.85
CA GLU A 198 18.40 -17.56 -15.63
C GLU A 198 17.87 -18.92 -15.13
N GLY A 199 17.85 -19.12 -13.81
CA GLY A 199 17.34 -20.33 -13.19
C GLY A 199 15.85 -20.55 -13.48
N VAL A 200 15.06 -19.48 -13.57
CA VAL A 200 13.64 -19.55 -13.92
C VAL A 200 13.44 -19.75 -15.42
N MET A 201 14.16 -19.01 -16.27
CA MET A 201 14.09 -19.18 -17.72
C MET A 201 14.42 -20.63 -18.14
N LYS A 202 15.45 -21.25 -17.55
CA LYS A 202 15.77 -22.66 -17.79
C LYS A 202 14.61 -23.62 -17.45
N LYS A 203 13.84 -23.32 -16.40
CA LYS A 203 12.65 -24.12 -16.03
C LYS A 203 11.47 -23.88 -16.99
N LEU A 204 11.30 -22.65 -17.48
CA LEU A 204 10.22 -22.27 -18.41
C LEU A 204 10.44 -22.81 -19.82
N VAL A 205 11.68 -22.80 -20.32
CA VAL A 205 12.03 -23.37 -21.63
C VAL A 205 11.72 -24.87 -21.67
N ARG A 206 11.97 -25.60 -20.58
CA ARG A 206 11.58 -27.01 -20.45
C ARG A 206 10.06 -27.23 -20.53
N ALA A 207 9.27 -26.20 -20.27
CA ALA A 207 7.81 -26.22 -20.38
C ALA A 207 7.29 -25.71 -21.75
N ASN A 208 8.17 -25.49 -22.73
CA ASN A 208 7.85 -25.02 -24.08
C ASN A 208 7.10 -23.67 -24.13
N ALA A 209 7.34 -22.78 -23.17
CA ALA A 209 6.73 -21.46 -23.14
C ALA A 209 7.65 -20.40 -23.78
N PRO A 210 7.14 -19.53 -24.68
CA PRO A 210 7.92 -18.43 -25.24
C PRO A 210 8.23 -17.39 -24.16
N VAL A 211 9.52 -17.06 -24.00
CA VAL A 211 10.02 -16.14 -22.97
C VAL A 211 10.72 -14.95 -23.61
N THR A 212 10.29 -13.74 -23.26
CA THR A 212 11.03 -12.50 -23.52
C THR A 212 11.82 -12.12 -22.27
N ASN A 213 13.14 -11.93 -22.39
CA ASN A 213 13.98 -11.48 -21.28
C ASN A 213 14.16 -9.95 -21.29
N VAL A 214 14.03 -9.30 -20.13
CA VAL A 214 14.15 -7.85 -19.96
C VAL A 214 15.09 -7.53 -18.79
N THR A 215 16.19 -6.85 -19.08
CA THR A 215 17.12 -6.33 -18.07
C THR A 215 16.82 -4.88 -17.76
N VAL A 216 16.65 -4.55 -16.48
CA VAL A 216 16.33 -3.20 -16.00
C VAL A 216 17.61 -2.40 -15.75
N ASN A 217 17.63 -1.16 -16.27
CA ASN A 217 18.65 -0.18 -15.92
C ASN A 217 18.36 0.40 -14.52
N VAL A 218 19.22 0.10 -13.55
CA VAL A 218 19.03 0.51 -12.15
C VAL A 218 19.44 1.96 -11.85
N ASN A 219 20.25 2.60 -12.72
CA ASN A 219 20.76 3.95 -12.50
C ASN A 219 19.63 4.96 -12.26
N VAL A 220 18.56 4.85 -13.05
CA VAL A 220 17.40 5.76 -12.98
C VAL A 220 16.50 5.51 -11.76
N LYS A 221 16.79 4.48 -10.96
CA LYS A 221 15.96 4.06 -9.81
C LYS A 221 16.62 4.33 -8.45
N ILE A 222 17.94 4.40 -8.40
CA ILE A 222 18.72 4.51 -7.14
C ILE A 222 18.29 5.73 -6.31
N GLN A 223 18.27 6.93 -6.90
CA GLN A 223 17.93 8.17 -6.18
C GLN A 223 16.56 8.10 -5.48
N ARG A 224 15.58 7.44 -6.12
CA ARG A 224 14.24 7.28 -5.54
C ARG A 224 14.25 6.35 -4.34
N MET A 225 15.05 5.27 -4.39
CA MET A 225 15.21 4.34 -3.26
C MET A 225 15.92 5.01 -2.08
N GLU A 226 16.98 5.77 -2.34
CA GLU A 226 17.71 6.53 -1.30
C GLU A 226 16.78 7.50 -0.59
N ARG A 227 16.01 8.30 -1.34
CA ARG A 227 15.02 9.22 -0.76
C ARG A 227 14.01 8.48 0.12
N ALA A 228 13.49 7.33 -0.34
CA ALA A 228 12.55 6.54 0.44
C ALA A 228 13.16 5.98 1.73
N ILE A 229 14.42 5.55 1.69
CA ILE A 229 15.18 5.09 2.86
C ILE A 229 15.42 6.24 3.84
N GLN A 230 15.88 7.40 3.36
CA GLN A 230 16.12 8.59 4.18
C GLN A 230 14.84 9.04 4.91
N LEU A 231 13.70 9.05 4.22
CA LEU A 231 12.41 9.39 4.84
C LEU A 231 12.04 8.41 5.97
N ARG A 232 12.33 7.12 5.82
CA ARG A 232 12.10 6.12 6.88
C ARG A 232 13.05 6.32 8.07
N ILE A 233 14.33 6.62 7.82
CA ILE A 233 15.31 6.95 8.87
C ILE A 233 14.86 8.18 9.66
N ASN A 234 14.48 9.26 8.98
CA ASN A 234 14.00 10.48 9.63
C ASN A 234 12.77 10.23 10.51
N ARG A 235 11.88 9.32 10.06
CA ARG A 235 10.72 8.92 10.85
C ARG A 235 11.11 8.11 12.08
N ILE A 236 12.09 7.21 11.99
CA ILE A 236 12.63 6.48 13.15
C ILE A 236 13.18 7.47 14.17
N LEU A 237 13.96 8.47 13.75
CA LEU A 237 14.46 9.54 14.62
C LEU A 237 13.34 10.33 15.30
N LYS A 238 12.29 10.68 14.56
CA LYS A 238 11.12 11.37 15.14
C LYS A 238 10.48 10.53 16.25
N ILE A 239 10.31 9.22 16.01
CA ILE A 239 9.77 8.30 17.03
C ILE A 239 10.72 8.20 18.22
N ALA A 240 12.02 8.07 17.98
CA ALA A 240 13.04 8.01 19.02
C ALA A 240 12.97 9.21 19.97
N ASN A 241 12.79 10.42 19.43
CA ASN A 241 12.64 11.64 20.22
C ASN A 241 11.32 11.67 21.01
N LEU A 242 10.21 11.21 20.42
CA LEU A 242 8.91 11.16 21.10
C LEU A 242 8.89 10.17 22.27
N THR A 243 9.64 9.07 22.16
CA THR A 243 9.73 8.02 23.17
C THR A 243 10.99 8.11 24.02
N ASN A 244 11.81 9.16 23.86
CA ASN A 244 13.13 9.31 24.50
C ASN A 244 14.02 8.05 24.40
N SER A 245 14.00 7.35 23.27
CA SER A 245 14.70 6.08 23.09
C SER A 245 16.08 6.29 22.47
N SER A 246 17.13 6.23 23.29
CA SER A 246 18.54 6.26 22.83
C SER A 246 18.87 5.12 21.86
N GLU A 247 18.32 3.93 22.10
CA GLU A 247 18.48 2.77 21.22
C GLU A 247 17.97 3.04 19.79
N LEU A 248 16.82 3.73 19.65
CA LEU A 248 16.30 4.09 18.33
C LEU A 248 17.11 5.21 17.65
N VAL A 249 17.70 6.13 18.43
CA VAL A 249 18.64 7.13 17.90
C VAL A 249 19.89 6.45 17.33
N GLU A 250 20.49 5.55 18.09
CA GLU A 250 21.66 4.79 17.66
C GLU A 250 21.36 3.96 16.39
N LEU A 251 20.22 3.25 16.39
CA LEU A 251 19.77 2.49 15.22
C LEU A 251 19.65 3.37 13.97
N ALA A 252 19.03 4.55 14.09
CA ALA A 252 18.88 5.46 12.96
C ALA A 252 20.22 6.04 12.47
N ASN A 253 21.15 6.32 13.38
CA ASN A 253 22.50 6.76 13.04
C ASN A 253 23.25 5.68 12.26
N ASN A 254 23.19 4.41 12.70
CA ASN A 254 23.81 3.29 12.00
C ASN A 254 23.24 3.10 10.58
N LEU A 255 21.91 3.21 10.42
CA LEU A 255 21.26 3.16 9.10
C LEU A 255 21.67 4.34 8.20
N THR A 256 21.96 5.51 8.78
CA THR A 256 22.45 6.69 8.06
C THR A 256 23.87 6.47 7.55
N LEU A 257 24.75 5.88 8.37
CA LEU A 257 26.11 5.50 7.95
C LEU A 257 26.08 4.49 6.80
N GLU A 258 25.22 3.47 6.87
CA GLU A 258 25.04 2.51 5.79
C GLU A 258 24.55 3.17 4.49
N LEU A 259 23.68 4.19 4.57
CA LEU A 259 23.25 4.96 3.40
C LEU A 259 24.39 5.81 2.82
N GLN A 260 25.27 6.36 3.67
CA GLN A 260 26.46 7.09 3.22
C GLN A 260 27.46 6.19 2.48
N GLU A 261 27.62 4.93 2.91
CA GLU A 261 28.43 3.95 2.18
C GLU A 261 27.89 3.69 0.77
N VAL A 262 26.57 3.63 0.61
CA VAL A 262 25.94 3.50 -0.71
C VAL A 262 26.32 4.69 -1.59
N ASN A 263 26.20 5.91 -1.08
CA ASN A 263 26.57 7.12 -1.83
C ASN A 263 28.03 7.10 -2.29
N LYS A 264 28.94 6.58 -1.45
CA LYS A 264 30.35 6.40 -1.81
C LYS A 264 30.52 5.40 -2.97
N LEU A 265 29.86 4.25 -2.91
CA LEU A 265 29.92 3.26 -4.00
C LEU A 265 29.42 3.84 -5.34
N ILE A 266 28.40 4.70 -5.31
CA ILE A 266 27.89 5.39 -6.50
C ILE A 266 28.94 6.35 -7.06
N GLN A 267 29.59 7.14 -6.20
CA GLN A 267 30.66 8.07 -6.60
C GLN A 267 31.87 7.34 -7.22
N GLU A 268 32.17 6.13 -6.74
CA GLU A 268 33.23 5.26 -7.27
C GLU A 268 32.81 4.52 -8.56
N GLY A 269 31.57 4.70 -9.04
CA GLY A 269 31.05 4.03 -10.23
C GLY A 269 30.60 2.57 -10.00
N ASN A 270 30.64 2.08 -8.77
CA ASN A 270 30.22 0.72 -8.41
C ASN A 270 28.69 0.62 -8.19
N VAL A 271 27.94 0.91 -9.25
CA VAL A 271 26.47 0.99 -9.25
C VAL A 271 25.82 -0.32 -8.81
N THR A 272 26.27 -1.46 -9.32
CA THR A 272 25.62 -2.75 -9.05
C THR A 272 25.69 -3.11 -7.57
N GLU A 273 26.84 -2.91 -6.92
CA GLU A 273 26.97 -3.15 -5.48
C GLU A 273 26.25 -2.08 -4.65
N ALA A 274 26.23 -0.82 -5.09
CA ALA A 274 25.41 0.22 -4.46
C ALA A 274 23.92 -0.17 -4.46
N TYR A 275 23.40 -0.60 -5.61
CA TYR A 275 22.01 -1.03 -5.76
C TYR A 275 21.69 -2.26 -4.89
N LYS A 276 22.61 -3.23 -4.84
CA LYS A 276 22.48 -4.39 -3.95
C LYS A 276 22.43 -4.00 -2.48
N LYS A 277 23.30 -3.09 -2.01
CA LYS A 277 23.24 -2.55 -0.65
C LYS A 277 21.94 -1.80 -0.38
N LEU A 278 21.42 -1.03 -1.34
CA LEU A 278 20.13 -0.35 -1.22
C LEU A 278 18.95 -1.30 -1.04
N LEU A 279 18.93 -2.42 -1.77
CA LEU A 279 17.89 -3.46 -1.57
C LEU A 279 17.91 -3.99 -0.12
N TRP A 280 19.09 -4.23 0.45
CA TRP A 280 19.24 -4.64 1.85
C TRP A 280 18.80 -3.55 2.83
N LEU A 281 19.25 -2.31 2.61
CA LEU A 281 18.94 -1.18 3.48
C LEU A 281 17.45 -0.84 3.46
N GLN A 282 16.77 -0.99 2.31
CA GLN A 282 15.32 -0.87 2.21
C GLN A 282 14.61 -1.85 3.15
N VAL A 283 15.05 -3.11 3.22
CA VAL A 283 14.47 -4.11 4.11
C VAL A 283 14.79 -3.78 5.57
N ARG A 284 16.04 -3.45 5.88
CA ARG A 284 16.47 -3.13 7.26
C ARG A 284 15.73 -1.92 7.82
N THR A 285 15.56 -0.86 7.03
CA THR A 285 14.80 0.33 7.45
C THR A 285 13.31 0.04 7.68
N GLN A 286 12.70 -0.89 6.92
CA GLN A 286 11.33 -1.34 7.18
C GLN A 286 11.20 -2.05 8.54
N PHE A 287 12.12 -2.96 8.88
CA PHE A 287 12.13 -3.62 10.19
C PHE A 287 12.48 -2.65 11.33
N ALA A 288 13.42 -1.73 11.11
CA ALA A 288 13.76 -0.69 12.08
C ALA A 288 12.57 0.23 12.36
N LEU A 289 11.84 0.65 11.33
CA LEU A 289 10.63 1.44 11.49
C LEU A 289 9.54 0.66 12.23
N LYS A 290 9.35 -0.62 11.93
CA LYS A 290 8.43 -1.48 12.68
C LYS A 290 8.82 -1.56 14.16
N LYS A 291 10.12 -1.74 14.48
CA LYS A 291 10.63 -1.73 15.86
C LYS A 291 10.35 -0.39 16.54
N ALA A 292 10.62 0.73 15.87
CA ALA A 292 10.33 2.06 16.41
C ALA A 292 8.85 2.23 16.74
N ASN A 293 7.95 1.83 15.84
CA ASN A 293 6.51 1.90 16.10
C ASN A 293 6.05 0.94 17.20
N PHE A 294 6.71 -0.20 17.37
CA PHE A 294 6.45 -1.10 18.50
C PHE A 294 6.87 -0.46 19.84
N VAL A 295 8.01 0.22 19.90
CA VAL A 295 8.41 1.01 21.09
C VAL A 295 7.37 2.09 21.36
N MET A 296 6.97 2.85 20.34
CA MET A 296 5.90 3.84 20.47
C MET A 296 4.59 3.23 20.96
N ALA A 297 4.20 2.05 20.47
CA ALA A 297 3.00 1.33 20.91
C ALA A 297 3.12 0.78 22.34
N LYS A 298 4.29 0.39 22.82
CA LYS A 298 4.47 0.00 24.23
C LYS A 298 4.26 1.18 25.18
N GLU A 299 4.59 2.38 24.73
CA GLU A 299 4.27 3.63 25.43
C GLU A 299 2.77 4.01 25.30
N THR A 300 1.97 3.31 24.48
CA THR A 300 0.52 3.55 24.34
C THR A 300 -0.28 2.92 25.47
N GLY A 301 -0.30 3.59 26.62
CA GLY A 301 -1.36 3.49 27.64
C GLY A 301 -2.25 4.73 27.66
N ALA A 302 -2.96 4.98 28.76
CA ALA A 302 -3.59 6.29 29.03
C ALA A 302 -2.57 7.42 29.30
N GLY A 303 -1.28 7.19 29.00
CA GLY A 303 -0.20 8.16 29.07
C GLY A 303 -0.06 8.99 27.79
N LYS A 304 0.97 9.83 27.76
CA LYS A 304 1.22 10.84 26.71
C LYS A 304 1.10 10.31 25.28
N VAL A 305 1.78 9.20 24.96
CA VAL A 305 1.86 8.69 23.58
C VAL A 305 0.50 8.17 23.10
N GLY A 306 -0.21 7.40 23.94
CA GLY A 306 -1.55 6.90 23.59
C GLY A 306 -2.54 8.02 23.32
N VAL A 307 -2.54 9.05 24.18
CA VAL A 307 -3.40 10.24 24.00
C VAL A 307 -3.07 10.97 22.70
N ILE A 308 -1.79 11.17 22.37
CA ILE A 308 -1.38 11.85 21.13
C ILE A 308 -1.83 11.08 19.89
N VAL A 309 -1.62 9.76 19.86
CA VAL A 309 -2.02 8.91 18.71
C VAL A 309 -3.54 8.94 18.51
N LYS A 310 -4.30 8.86 19.60
CA LYS A 310 -5.76 8.92 19.58
C LYS A 310 -6.26 10.30 19.13
N LEU A 311 -5.63 11.39 19.60
CA LEU A 311 -5.93 12.75 19.16
C LEU A 311 -5.70 12.92 17.66
N TRP A 312 -4.61 12.39 17.10
CA TRP A 312 -4.36 12.43 15.65
C TRP A 312 -5.45 11.71 14.86
N LYS A 313 -5.91 10.54 15.34
CA LYS A 313 -7.02 9.81 14.73
C LYS A 313 -8.28 10.66 14.65
N VAL A 314 -8.73 11.14 15.80
CA VAL A 314 -9.95 11.94 15.94
C VAL A 314 -9.89 13.19 15.06
N LYS A 315 -8.75 13.90 15.05
CA LYS A 315 -8.57 15.08 14.19
C LYS A 315 -8.66 14.73 12.70
N ALA A 316 -8.07 13.62 12.27
CA ALA A 316 -8.12 13.20 10.88
C ALA A 316 -9.56 12.85 10.43
N GLU A 317 -10.31 12.18 11.29
CA GLU A 317 -11.71 11.84 11.04
C GLU A 317 -12.62 13.09 10.98
N LEU A 318 -12.46 14.03 11.92
CA LEU A 318 -13.18 15.31 11.90
C LEU A 318 -12.89 16.13 10.65
N GLN A 319 -11.63 16.16 10.20
CA GLN A 319 -11.24 16.85 8.96
C GLN A 319 -11.98 16.31 7.74
N ILE A 320 -12.28 15.01 7.70
CA ILE A 320 -13.05 14.42 6.59
C ILE A 320 -14.49 14.87 6.62
N LEU A 321 -15.12 14.83 7.80
CA LEU A 321 -16.51 15.27 7.98
C LEU A 321 -16.65 16.77 7.64
N GLN A 322 -15.70 17.58 8.08
CA GLN A 322 -15.66 19.01 7.76
C GLN A 322 -15.53 19.26 6.24
N ARG A 323 -14.69 18.49 5.54
CA ARG A 323 -14.50 18.65 4.07
C ARG A 323 -15.79 18.40 3.29
N ILE A 324 -16.71 17.58 3.79
CA ILE A 324 -18.00 17.32 3.15
C ILE A 324 -19.11 18.26 3.62
N GLY A 325 -18.77 19.31 4.38
CA GLY A 325 -19.69 20.34 4.84
C GLY A 325 -20.42 20.03 6.15
N ILE A 326 -20.04 18.97 6.88
CA ILE A 326 -20.63 18.68 8.20
C ILE A 326 -20.07 19.68 9.22
N ASN A 327 -20.97 20.28 10.00
CA ASN A 327 -20.58 21.18 11.08
C ASN A 327 -19.92 20.38 12.21
N VAL A 328 -18.63 20.65 12.44
CA VAL A 328 -17.83 20.03 13.50
C VAL A 328 -17.38 21.03 14.57
N THR A 329 -18.03 22.20 14.64
CA THR A 329 -17.57 23.32 15.49
C THR A 329 -17.55 22.98 16.97
N GLU A 330 -18.56 22.25 17.46
CA GLU A 330 -18.63 21.79 18.86
C GLU A 330 -17.44 20.88 19.21
N TYR A 331 -17.09 19.95 18.31
CA TYR A 331 -15.93 19.07 18.49
C TYR A 331 -14.59 19.81 18.53
N ASN A 332 -14.47 20.94 17.81
CA ASN A 332 -13.27 21.77 17.86
C ASN A 332 -13.04 22.37 19.26
N GLN A 333 -14.10 22.68 20.01
CA GLN A 333 -13.98 23.15 21.39
C GLN A 333 -13.46 22.03 22.30
N THR A 334 -14.03 20.82 22.18
CA THR A 334 -13.55 19.64 22.91
C THR A 334 -12.09 19.31 22.57
N LEU A 335 -11.65 19.48 21.31
CA LEU A 335 -10.25 19.29 20.92
C LEU A 335 -9.30 20.28 21.63
N VAL A 336 -9.71 21.54 21.80
CA VAL A 336 -8.92 22.54 22.54
C VAL A 336 -8.80 22.16 24.01
N GLU A 337 -9.88 21.68 24.61
CA GLU A 337 -9.89 21.17 25.99
C GLU A 337 -8.95 19.96 26.15
N ILE A 338 -9.02 19.00 25.23
CA ILE A 338 -8.11 17.85 25.19
C ILE A 338 -6.65 18.30 25.10
N GLU A 339 -6.32 19.28 24.25
CA GLU A 339 -4.97 19.82 24.14
C GLU A 339 -4.52 20.52 25.43
N SER A 340 -5.42 21.20 26.13
CA SER A 340 -5.15 21.80 27.43
C SER A 340 -4.77 20.74 28.47
N TYR A 341 -5.56 19.65 28.56
CA TYR A 341 -5.25 18.53 29.44
C TYR A 341 -3.91 17.86 29.09
N ILE A 342 -3.59 17.69 27.80
CA ILE A 342 -2.29 17.16 27.36
C ILE A 342 -1.14 18.07 27.81
N LYS A 343 -1.27 19.40 27.65
CA LYS A 343 -0.26 20.38 28.08
C LYS A 343 -0.07 20.36 29.59
N ALA A 344 -1.15 20.18 30.34
CA ALA A 344 -1.14 20.05 31.80
C ALA A 344 -0.65 18.68 32.30
N GLY A 345 -0.35 17.73 31.40
CA GLY A 345 0.05 16.36 31.75
C GLY A 345 -1.09 15.47 32.26
N ASN A 346 -2.34 15.92 32.17
CA ASN A 346 -3.52 15.18 32.60
C ASN A 346 -4.05 14.26 31.48
N TYR A 347 -3.27 13.21 31.19
CA TYR A 347 -3.56 12.29 30.09
C TYR A 347 -4.81 11.43 30.30
N GLY A 348 -5.17 11.15 31.56
CA GLY A 348 -6.37 10.38 31.90
C GLY A 348 -7.65 11.07 31.47
N GLU A 349 -7.80 12.37 31.80
CA GLU A 349 -8.97 13.16 31.38
C GLU A 349 -8.99 13.39 29.87
N ALA A 350 -7.83 13.69 29.27
CA ALA A 350 -7.71 13.79 27.81
C ALA A 350 -8.18 12.49 27.11
N MET A 351 -7.80 11.32 27.63
CA MET A 351 -8.19 10.03 27.07
C MET A 351 -9.70 9.77 27.21
N LYS A 352 -10.33 10.16 28.32
CA LYS A 352 -11.79 10.04 28.50
C LYS A 352 -12.54 10.84 27.44
N LEU A 353 -12.18 12.11 27.27
CA LEU A 353 -12.77 12.98 26.24
C LEU A 353 -12.56 12.44 24.82
N LEU A 354 -11.35 11.95 24.52
CA LEU A 354 -11.06 11.34 23.21
C LEU A 354 -11.88 10.08 22.93
N ASN A 355 -12.14 9.25 23.94
CA ASN A 355 -12.96 8.05 23.79
C ASN A 355 -14.45 8.39 23.60
N GLN A 356 -14.93 9.46 24.25
CA GLN A 356 -16.27 9.97 24.01
C GLN A 356 -16.39 10.52 22.58
N LEU A 357 -15.46 11.40 22.19
CA LEU A 357 -15.46 12.05 20.88
C LEU A 357 -15.37 11.04 19.72
N GLU A 358 -14.59 9.96 19.86
CA GLU A 358 -14.56 8.90 18.84
C GLU A 358 -15.92 8.20 18.66
N LYS A 359 -16.70 8.00 19.74
CA LYS A 359 -18.04 7.39 19.65
C LYS A 359 -19.00 8.31 18.90
N GLU A 360 -18.96 9.60 19.20
CA GLU A 360 -19.79 10.63 18.57
C GLU A 360 -19.45 10.76 17.08
N ILE A 361 -18.16 10.87 16.73
CA ILE A 361 -17.67 10.89 15.35
C ILE A 361 -18.13 9.65 14.58
N ARG A 362 -18.09 8.48 15.20
CA ARG A 362 -18.55 7.24 14.57
C ARG A 362 -20.05 7.27 14.27
N SER A 363 -20.88 7.82 15.17
CA SER A 363 -22.30 8.01 14.89
C SER A 363 -22.50 8.97 13.71
N LEU A 364 -21.81 10.12 13.76
CA LEU A 364 -21.90 11.14 12.72
C LEU A 364 -21.48 10.62 11.35
N TYR A 365 -20.42 9.83 11.29
CA TYR A 365 -19.98 9.16 10.06
C TYR A 365 -21.05 8.19 9.51
N LYS A 366 -21.68 7.38 10.38
CA LYS A 366 -22.71 6.42 9.97
C LYS A 366 -23.93 7.14 9.41
N GLU A 367 -24.38 8.21 10.06
CA GLU A 367 -25.50 9.03 9.64
C GLU A 367 -25.25 9.73 8.29
N ASN A 368 -24.01 10.15 8.03
CA ASN A 368 -23.66 10.93 6.85
C ASN A 368 -22.97 10.13 5.73
N ARG A 369 -22.98 8.79 5.81
CA ARG A 369 -22.28 7.91 4.87
C ARG A 369 -22.71 8.12 3.41
N VAL A 370 -24.00 8.37 3.17
CA VAL A 370 -24.54 8.62 1.82
C VAL A 370 -24.05 9.96 1.25
N ALA A 371 -24.11 11.03 2.06
CA ALA A 371 -23.60 12.35 1.67
C ALA A 371 -22.11 12.30 1.34
N LEU A 372 -21.33 11.54 2.12
CA LEU A 372 -19.91 11.35 1.91
C LEU A 372 -19.60 10.64 0.58
N ARG A 373 -20.40 9.63 0.19
CA ARG A 373 -20.29 8.99 -1.14
C ARG A 373 -20.59 9.98 -2.27
N GLN A 374 -21.65 10.77 -2.13
CA GLN A 374 -22.04 11.76 -3.14
C GLN A 374 -20.94 12.81 -3.32
N TYR A 375 -20.40 13.33 -2.22
CA TYR A 375 -19.27 14.26 -2.24
C TYR A 375 -18.07 13.67 -3.00
N MET A 376 -17.68 12.43 -2.69
CA MET A 376 -16.55 11.81 -3.37
C MET A 376 -16.80 11.52 -4.85
N ARG A 377 -18.04 11.17 -5.25
CA ARG A 377 -18.39 11.01 -6.68
C ARG A 377 -18.20 12.31 -7.45
N MET A 378 -18.64 13.44 -6.88
CA MET A 378 -18.50 14.76 -7.52
C MET A 378 -17.04 15.23 -7.61
N HIS A 379 -16.20 14.84 -6.65
CA HIS A 379 -14.82 15.33 -6.55
C HIS A 379 -13.75 14.35 -7.05
N ARG A 380 -14.13 13.09 -7.37
CA ARG A 380 -13.22 12.07 -7.93
C ARG A 380 -12.55 12.48 -9.24
N GLY A 381 -13.15 13.40 -10.00
CA GLY A 381 -12.56 13.98 -11.23
C GLY A 381 -11.66 15.20 -11.03
N LYS A 382 -11.61 15.78 -9.81
CA LYS A 382 -10.84 17.00 -9.50
C LYS A 382 -9.66 16.76 -8.56
N GLY A 383 -9.58 15.59 -7.93
CA GLY A 383 -8.50 15.19 -7.03
C GLY A 383 -7.55 14.17 -7.66
N ASN A 384 -6.38 14.63 -8.09
CA ASN A 384 -5.17 13.83 -8.29
C ASN A 384 -5.13 12.86 -9.49
N HIS A 385 -5.23 13.42 -10.71
CA HIS A 385 -4.52 12.89 -11.88
C HIS A 385 -3.01 13.24 -11.85
N ASN A 386 -2.32 13.09 -10.70
CA ASN A 386 -0.85 12.99 -10.69
C ASN A 386 -0.35 11.57 -11.02
N GLY A 387 -1.17 10.80 -11.73
CA GLY A 387 -0.75 9.62 -12.50
C GLY A 387 -0.44 9.94 -13.96
N ARG A 388 -0.49 11.21 -14.39
CA ARG A 388 -0.01 11.64 -15.70
C ARG A 388 1.50 11.80 -15.61
N TRP A 389 2.21 10.73 -15.96
CA TRP A 389 3.63 10.76 -16.25
C TRP A 389 3.90 11.86 -17.28
N GLN A 390 4.52 12.96 -16.87
CA GLN A 390 5.18 13.85 -17.82
C GLN A 390 6.39 13.08 -18.37
N ASN A 391 6.29 12.71 -19.65
CA ASN A 391 7.43 12.36 -20.47
C ASN A 391 8.36 13.57 -20.52
N GLY A 392 9.41 13.58 -19.70
CA GLY A 392 10.56 14.48 -19.86
C GLY A 392 11.64 13.75 -20.65
N GLY A 393 11.54 13.80 -21.99
CA GLY A 393 12.54 13.25 -22.90
C GLY A 393 12.50 13.99 -24.23
N ASN A 394 13.67 14.52 -24.60
CA ASN A 394 14.04 15.27 -25.81
C ASN A 394 13.65 16.76 -25.82
N GLN A 395 14.51 17.71 -26.22
CA GLN A 395 15.79 17.61 -26.92
C GLN A 395 16.54 18.94 -26.74
N THR A 396 17.84 18.85 -26.48
CA THR A 396 18.79 19.92 -26.79
C THR A 396 18.82 20.13 -28.31
N SER A 397 18.53 21.34 -28.78
CA SER A 397 18.98 21.81 -30.10
C SER A 397 19.95 22.96 -29.89
N VAL A 398 21.21 22.69 -30.18
CA VAL A 398 22.32 23.64 -30.21
C VAL A 398 22.37 24.31 -31.59
N GLY A 399 22.52 25.64 -31.59
CA GLY A 399 23.07 26.49 -32.67
C GLY A 399 22.17 26.68 -33.89
N LYS A 400 22.21 27.77 -34.66
CA LYS A 400 22.91 29.08 -34.75
C LYS A 400 22.36 29.71 -36.08
N PRO A 401 22.72 30.93 -36.57
CA PRO A 401 23.81 31.84 -36.19
C PRO A 401 23.48 32.82 -35.06
#